data_AF-A0A1Y1Y753-F1
#
_entry.id   AF-A0A1Y1Y753-F1
#
_cell.length_a   1.000
_cell.length_b   1.000
_cell.length_c   1.000
_cell.angle_alpha   90.00
_cell.angle_beta   90.00
_cell.angle_gamma   90.00
#
_symmetry.space_group_name_H-M   'P 1'
#
loop_
_entity.id
_entity.type
_entity.pdbx_description
1 polymer ?
#
loop_
_entity_poly.entity_id
_entity_poly.type
_entity_poly.pdbx_seq_one_letter_code
_entity_poly.pdbx_strand_id
1 'polypeptide(L)'
;MPSKAEALSEYELQRQENIKRNRELLLSLNLVTETSTLSESPEVDTVQTKPPEEEPKVVRKRTQRKKPEKEATKAVPKPSRISKRLKGEAPVEDASSENQEDNSIPELDHILKTAEEYFSKEICENAIKVSGKYKGWINPELMERHGFEASAAEAWEKNGGGKFSFKDPLGTGEKKGRKGKKNANGWSDAKLVASKLFKKNPNAYFYRHVEPGVEQWTGDWTEEEKTHFLKVAAEFGCGDKWGLFSSYIPHRVGYQCSNFYRQYVLPEGLIFDPNYQLTSSGKAIYVGPHMKSAKVLKELQDL
;
A
#
# COMPACT_ATOMS: atom_id res chain seq x y z
N MET A 1 21.88 -35.04 51.01
CA MET A 1 21.96 -33.77 50.25
C MET A 1 20.78 -33.70 49.30
N PRO A 2 19.64 -33.10 49.68
CA PRO A 2 18.51 -32.94 48.76
C PRO A 2 18.78 -31.78 47.79
N SER A 3 18.58 -32.05 46.50
CA SER A 3 18.75 -31.11 45.39
C SER A 3 17.70 -30.00 45.44
N LYS A 4 18.14 -28.76 45.22
CA LYS A 4 17.26 -27.60 45.05
C LYS A 4 16.48 -27.78 43.75
N ALA A 5 15.21 -28.16 43.84
CA ALA A 5 14.27 -28.01 42.74
C ALA A 5 14.08 -26.51 42.51
N GLU A 6 14.56 -26.00 41.37
CA GLU A 6 14.33 -24.64 40.93
C GLU A 6 12.83 -24.45 40.74
N ALA A 7 12.23 -23.57 41.54
CA ALA A 7 10.83 -23.21 41.39
C ALA A 7 10.65 -22.55 40.02
N LEU A 8 9.81 -23.15 39.17
CA LEU A 8 9.45 -22.60 37.86
C LEU A 8 8.96 -21.17 38.01
N SER A 9 9.42 -20.29 37.13
CA SER A 9 9.01 -18.88 37.11
C SER A 9 7.50 -18.76 36.88
N GLU A 10 6.86 -17.74 37.45
CA GLU A 10 5.43 -17.45 37.27
C GLU A 10 5.04 -17.40 35.78
N TYR A 11 5.96 -16.91 34.94
CA TYR A 11 5.82 -16.91 33.48
C TYR A 11 5.77 -18.32 32.87
N GLU A 12 6.57 -19.25 33.37
CA GLU A 12 6.61 -20.64 32.87
C GLU A 12 5.36 -21.41 33.26
N LEU A 13 4.82 -21.15 34.46
CA LEU A 13 3.53 -21.70 34.88
C LEU A 13 2.41 -21.21 33.97
N GLN A 14 2.33 -19.90 33.72
CA GLN A 14 1.32 -19.33 32.84
C GLN A 14 1.45 -19.85 31.39
N ARG A 15 2.69 -20.03 30.91
CA ARG A 15 2.95 -20.64 29.60
C ARG A 15 2.47 -22.09 29.53
N GLN A 16 2.69 -22.88 30.58
CA GLN A 16 2.22 -24.27 30.64
C GLN A 16 0.69 -24.37 30.71
N GLU A 17 0.03 -23.47 31.43
CA GLU A 17 -1.43 -23.40 31.46
C GLU A 17 -2.03 -23.07 30.09
N ASN A 18 -1.45 -22.08 29.39
CA ASN A 18 -1.87 -21.75 28.02
C ASN A 18 -1.71 -22.93 27.06
N ILE A 19 -0.60 -23.68 27.18
CA ILE A 19 -0.37 -24.89 26.37
C ILE A 19 -1.43 -25.97 26.67
N LYS A 20 -1.77 -26.18 27.95
CA LYS A 20 -2.80 -27.14 28.36
C LYS A 20 -4.18 -26.75 27.82
N ARG A 21 -4.57 -25.49 27.99
CA ARG A 21 -5.85 -24.95 27.50
C ARG A 21 -5.99 -25.08 25.98
N ASN A 22 -4.94 -24.78 25.24
CA ASN A 22 -4.94 -24.92 23.79
C ASN A 22 -5.04 -26.39 23.35
N ARG A 23 -4.39 -27.32 24.08
CA ARG A 23 -4.53 -28.75 23.81
C ARG A 23 -5.96 -29.25 24.07
N GLU A 24 -6.58 -28.83 25.16
CA GLU A 24 -7.97 -29.18 25.47
C GLU A 24 -8.94 -28.64 24.43
N LEU A 25 -8.73 -27.40 23.96
CA LEU A 25 -9.52 -26.82 22.87
C LEU A 25 -9.37 -27.64 21.57
N LEU A 26 -8.14 -28.02 21.21
CA LEU A 26 -7.90 -28.83 20.02
C LEU A 26 -8.53 -30.23 20.13
N LEU A 27 -8.54 -30.83 21.32
CA LEU A 27 -9.23 -32.09 21.60
C LEU A 27 -10.76 -31.92 21.50
N SER A 28 -11.31 -30.84 22.05
CA SER A 28 -12.75 -30.55 21.97
C SER A 28 -13.24 -30.34 20.54
N LEU A 29 -12.37 -29.88 19.66
CA LEU A 29 -12.63 -29.67 18.24
C LEU A 29 -12.33 -30.90 17.37
N ASN A 30 -11.96 -32.05 17.98
CA ASN A 30 -11.55 -33.28 17.28
C ASN A 30 -10.44 -33.08 16.22
N LEU A 31 -9.57 -32.09 16.40
CA LEU A 31 -8.53 -31.74 15.42
C LEU A 31 -7.21 -32.51 15.58
N VAL A 32 -7.10 -33.43 16.56
CA VAL A 32 -5.82 -34.08 16.94
C VAL A 32 -5.75 -35.56 16.51
N THR A 33 -6.76 -36.11 15.84
CA THR A 33 -6.79 -37.54 15.51
C THR A 33 -5.96 -37.95 14.29
N GLU A 34 -5.45 -37.02 13.47
CA GLU A 34 -4.84 -37.38 12.16
C GLU A 34 -3.31 -37.35 12.09
N THR A 35 -2.60 -36.93 13.14
CA THR A 35 -1.12 -36.88 13.11
C THR A 35 -0.42 -38.00 13.87
N SER A 36 -1.16 -38.97 14.43
CA SER A 36 -0.57 -40.09 15.19
C SER A 36 -0.27 -41.35 14.38
N THR A 37 -0.54 -41.36 13.06
CA THR A 37 -0.36 -42.54 12.18
C THR A 37 0.90 -42.49 11.30
N LEU A 38 1.84 -41.56 11.53
CA LEU A 38 3.05 -41.41 10.70
C LEU A 38 4.39 -41.43 11.46
N SER A 39 4.43 -41.93 12.69
CA SER A 39 5.72 -42.24 13.33
C SER A 39 5.64 -43.51 14.16
N GLU A 40 5.62 -44.64 13.46
CA GLU A 40 5.90 -45.95 14.06
C GLU A 40 7.08 -46.57 13.32
N SER A 41 8.16 -46.82 14.08
CA SER A 41 9.31 -47.72 13.86
C SER A 41 10.68 -47.04 14.00
N PRO A 42 11.70 -47.75 14.50
CA PRO A 42 11.70 -48.58 15.70
C PRO A 42 12.92 -48.29 16.61
N GLU A 43 12.91 -48.92 17.77
CA GLU A 43 13.95 -48.98 18.80
C GLU A 43 15.37 -49.24 18.25
N VAL A 44 16.37 -48.51 18.76
CA VAL A 44 17.77 -48.96 18.77
C VAL A 44 18.43 -48.55 20.09
N ASP A 45 19.13 -49.53 20.64
CA ASP A 45 19.68 -49.66 21.98
C ASP A 45 20.63 -48.56 22.48
N THR A 46 20.62 -48.48 23.81
CA THR A 46 21.61 -47.89 24.72
C THR A 46 23.07 -48.04 24.29
N VAL A 47 23.80 -46.92 24.26
CA VAL A 47 25.25 -46.89 24.49
C VAL A 47 25.62 -45.73 25.41
N GLN A 48 26.19 -46.07 26.56
CA GLN A 48 26.86 -45.16 27.49
C GLN A 48 28.15 -44.62 26.86
N THR A 49 28.39 -43.31 26.92
CA THR A 49 29.76 -42.76 27.00
C THR A 49 29.80 -41.39 27.69
N LYS A 50 30.92 -41.18 28.38
CA LYS A 50 31.28 -40.19 29.41
C LYS A 50 31.35 -38.74 28.90
N PRO A 51 31.32 -37.75 29.83
CA PRO A 51 31.51 -36.33 29.51
C PRO A 51 33.00 -35.96 29.41
N PRO A 52 33.38 -35.01 28.54
CA PRO A 52 34.65 -34.32 28.68
C PRO A 52 34.45 -32.81 28.96
N GLU A 53 34.95 -32.43 30.12
CA GLU A 53 35.89 -31.34 30.42
C GLU A 53 35.79 -29.95 29.77
N GLU A 54 36.01 -28.99 30.67
CA GLU A 54 36.04 -27.54 30.54
C GLU A 54 37.35 -26.98 29.94
N GLU A 55 37.19 -25.86 29.23
CA GLU A 55 38.16 -24.76 28.96
C GLU A 55 39.31 -24.92 27.93
N PRO A 56 39.92 -23.83 27.39
CA PRO A 56 39.70 -22.39 27.63
C PRO A 56 39.51 -21.50 26.37
N LYS A 57 39.11 -20.25 26.65
CA LYS A 57 38.94 -19.10 25.74
C LYS A 57 40.26 -18.70 25.05
N VAL A 58 40.24 -18.58 23.72
CA VAL A 58 41.32 -17.92 22.95
C VAL A 58 40.81 -16.62 22.31
N VAL A 59 41.36 -15.53 22.83
CA VAL A 59 41.28 -14.15 22.32
C VAL A 59 41.84 -14.08 20.90
N ARG A 60 41.05 -13.64 19.90
CA ARG A 60 41.58 -13.29 18.57
C ARG A 60 41.65 -11.77 18.40
N LYS A 61 42.90 -11.32 18.28
CA LYS A 61 43.33 -9.94 18.06
C LYS A 61 42.80 -9.39 16.74
N ARG A 62 42.33 -8.14 16.83
CA ARG A 62 41.87 -7.25 15.77
C ARG A 62 43.05 -6.83 14.89
N THR A 63 43.16 -7.39 13.69
CA THR A 63 44.11 -6.91 12.67
C THR A 63 43.43 -5.88 11.77
N GLN A 64 43.94 -4.65 11.82
CA GLN A 64 43.55 -3.56 10.93
C GLN A 64 44.06 -3.86 9.52
N ARG A 65 43.15 -4.04 8.56
CA ARG A 65 43.49 -4.11 7.13
C ARG A 65 43.38 -2.71 6.50
N LYS A 66 44.52 -2.28 5.95
CA LYS A 66 44.71 -1.06 5.15
C LYS A 66 43.81 -1.08 3.90
N LYS A 67 43.22 0.07 3.58
CA LYS A 67 42.55 0.37 2.31
C LYS A 67 43.57 0.36 1.16
N PRO A 68 43.31 -0.31 0.03
CA PRO A 68 43.92 0.04 -1.24
C PRO A 68 43.07 1.06 -2.01
N GLU A 69 43.78 1.91 -2.72
CA GLU A 69 43.32 3.02 -3.55
C GLU A 69 42.45 2.58 -4.73
N LYS A 70 41.67 3.56 -5.20
CA LYS A 70 40.70 3.45 -6.30
C LYS A 70 41.42 3.39 -7.64
N GLU A 71 41.05 2.43 -8.47
CA GLU A 71 41.23 2.55 -9.92
C GLU A 71 39.91 2.16 -10.63
N ALA A 72 39.50 3.00 -11.57
CA ALA A 72 38.18 3.01 -12.15
C ALA A 72 38.12 2.12 -13.40
N THR A 73 37.23 1.11 -13.41
CA THR A 73 36.70 0.53 -14.65
C THR A 73 35.21 0.25 -14.51
N LYS A 74 34.47 0.58 -15.58
CA LYS A 74 33.01 0.45 -15.69
C LYS A 74 32.62 -1.02 -15.89
N ALA A 75 31.69 -1.53 -15.09
CA ALA A 75 31.10 -2.86 -15.28
C ALA A 75 29.55 -2.80 -15.24
N VAL A 76 28.94 -3.42 -16.24
CA VAL A 76 27.50 -3.56 -16.49
C VAL A 76 26.82 -4.43 -15.41
N PRO A 77 25.64 -4.08 -14.88
CA PRO A 77 24.96 -4.91 -13.90
C PRO A 77 24.25 -6.10 -14.56
N LYS A 78 24.63 -7.34 -14.16
CA LYS A 78 23.83 -8.55 -14.40
C LYS A 78 22.81 -8.74 -13.26
N PRO A 79 21.58 -9.20 -13.52
CA PRO A 79 20.58 -9.42 -12.49
C PRO A 79 20.92 -10.65 -11.63
N SER A 80 20.99 -10.46 -10.31
CA SER A 80 21.12 -11.55 -9.34
C SER A 80 19.75 -12.15 -9.03
N ARG A 81 19.51 -13.38 -9.48
CA ARG A 81 18.35 -14.21 -9.08
C ARG A 81 18.70 -14.89 -7.76
N ILE A 82 18.10 -14.47 -6.65
CA ILE A 82 18.26 -15.15 -5.34
C ILE A 82 17.05 -16.05 -5.11
N SER A 83 17.33 -17.34 -4.89
CA SER A 83 16.36 -18.41 -4.75
C SER A 83 15.76 -18.52 -3.34
N LYS A 84 14.44 -18.75 -3.33
CA LYS A 84 13.64 -19.69 -2.51
C LYS A 84 14.28 -20.22 -1.20
N ARG A 85 13.70 -19.76 -0.08
CA ARG A 85 13.49 -20.42 1.24
C ARG A 85 14.58 -21.36 1.76
N LEU A 86 15.10 -21.05 2.95
CA LEU A 86 15.56 -22.06 3.90
C LEU A 86 14.46 -22.36 4.93
N LYS A 87 14.36 -23.66 5.21
CA LYS A 87 13.35 -24.43 5.92
C LYS A 87 13.42 -24.18 7.44
N GLY A 88 12.31 -23.76 8.08
CA GLY A 88 12.25 -23.81 9.56
C GLY A 88 11.39 -22.81 10.34
N GLU A 89 10.73 -21.80 9.74
CA GLU A 89 9.90 -20.85 10.52
C GLU A 89 8.40 -21.10 10.34
N ALA A 90 7.69 -21.10 11.48
CA ALA A 90 6.24 -21.30 11.62
C ALA A 90 5.44 -20.01 11.27
N PRO A 91 4.12 -20.12 11.04
CA PRO A 91 3.36 -19.16 10.23
C PRO A 91 2.51 -18.14 11.01
N VAL A 92 2.38 -16.96 10.37
CA VAL A 92 1.27 -15.97 10.36
C VAL A 92 0.92 -15.25 11.67
N GLU A 93 1.13 -13.93 11.67
CA GLU A 93 0.14 -12.97 12.19
C GLU A 93 0.00 -11.75 11.27
N ASP A 94 -1.27 -11.36 11.12
CA ASP A 94 -1.86 -10.13 10.62
C ASP A 94 -1.80 -9.74 9.13
N ALA A 95 -3.00 -9.83 8.54
CA ALA A 95 -3.43 -9.27 7.28
C ALA A 95 -3.31 -7.73 7.25
N SER A 96 -2.11 -7.25 6.94
CA SER A 96 -1.99 -6.06 6.10
C SER A 96 -2.03 -6.54 4.65
N SER A 97 -3.09 -6.22 3.91
CA SER A 97 -3.20 -6.44 2.47
C SER A 97 -2.16 -5.56 1.75
N GLU A 98 -0.90 -5.94 1.82
CA GLU A 98 0.08 -5.59 0.80
C GLU A 98 -0.27 -6.44 -0.41
N ASN A 99 -1.09 -5.87 -1.30
CA ASN A 99 -1.30 -6.42 -2.63
C ASN A 99 0.04 -6.42 -3.36
N GLN A 100 0.78 -7.51 -3.19
CA GLN A 100 1.80 -7.92 -4.13
C GLN A 100 1.01 -8.37 -5.37
N GLU A 101 0.84 -7.45 -6.32
CA GLU A 101 0.25 -7.75 -7.62
C GLU A 101 1.05 -8.89 -8.25
N ASP A 102 0.48 -10.09 -8.22
CA ASP A 102 0.95 -11.22 -8.99
C ASP A 102 0.73 -10.87 -10.46
N ASN A 103 1.80 -10.42 -11.11
CA ASN A 103 1.85 -10.04 -12.52
C ASN A 103 1.90 -11.26 -13.45
N SER A 104 1.43 -12.43 -13.03
CA SER A 104 1.24 -13.58 -13.91
C SER A 104 -0.09 -13.45 -14.67
N ILE A 105 -0.11 -12.52 -15.63
CA ILE A 105 -1.19 -12.38 -16.62
C ILE A 105 -1.21 -13.65 -17.48
N PRO A 106 -2.32 -14.40 -17.55
CA PRO A 106 -2.49 -15.46 -18.55
C PRO A 106 -2.37 -14.85 -19.95
N GLU A 107 -1.61 -15.48 -20.82
CA GLU A 107 -1.14 -15.05 -22.16
C GLU A 107 -2.22 -14.61 -23.18
N LEU A 108 -3.50 -14.52 -22.78
CA LEU A 108 -4.65 -14.17 -23.61
C LEU A 108 -5.18 -12.73 -23.42
N ASP A 109 -4.70 -11.97 -22.45
CA ASP A 109 -5.23 -10.63 -22.09
C ASP A 109 -4.51 -9.43 -22.77
N HIS A 110 -3.79 -9.66 -23.87
CA HIS A 110 -2.93 -8.63 -24.49
C HIS A 110 -3.64 -7.60 -25.39
N ILE A 111 -4.94 -7.77 -25.69
CA ILE A 111 -5.68 -6.81 -26.51
C ILE A 111 -6.39 -5.82 -25.60
N LEU A 112 -5.76 -4.64 -25.44
CA LEU A 112 -6.37 -3.50 -24.77
C LEU A 112 -7.35 -2.82 -25.72
N LYS A 113 -8.61 -2.71 -25.31
CA LYS A 113 -9.67 -2.03 -26.07
C LYS A 113 -9.95 -0.65 -25.48
N THR A 114 -10.33 0.28 -26.33
CA THR A 114 -10.87 1.57 -25.86
C THR A 114 -12.24 1.36 -25.22
N ALA A 115 -12.66 2.27 -24.32
CA ALA A 115 -13.98 2.16 -23.69
C ALA A 115 -15.12 2.13 -24.73
N GLU A 116 -14.99 2.91 -25.81
CA GLU A 116 -15.98 2.96 -26.90
C GLU A 116 -16.07 1.66 -27.71
N GLU A 117 -14.99 0.87 -27.77
CA GLU A 117 -14.96 -0.45 -28.42
C GLU A 117 -15.43 -1.58 -27.48
N TYR A 118 -15.30 -1.39 -26.17
CA TYR A 118 -15.62 -2.41 -25.18
C TYR A 118 -17.12 -2.40 -24.82
N PHE A 119 -17.72 -1.21 -24.66
CA PHE A 119 -19.10 -1.07 -24.22
C PHE A 119 -20.10 -0.99 -25.38
N SER A 120 -21.38 -1.27 -25.08
CA SER A 120 -22.47 -1.07 -26.03
C SER A 120 -22.72 0.42 -26.29
N LYS A 121 -23.33 0.74 -27.45
CA LYS A 121 -23.63 2.14 -27.82
C LYS A 121 -24.47 2.88 -26.77
N GLU A 122 -25.40 2.19 -26.12
CA GLU A 122 -26.26 2.75 -25.07
C GLU A 122 -25.46 3.20 -23.84
N ILE A 123 -24.44 2.43 -23.44
CA ILE A 123 -23.56 2.81 -22.32
C ILE A 123 -22.68 3.98 -22.75
N CYS A 124 -22.15 3.94 -23.97
CA CYS A 124 -21.31 5.02 -24.50
C CYS A 124 -22.02 6.37 -24.59
N GLU A 125 -23.34 6.39 -24.81
CA GLU A 125 -24.15 7.62 -24.86
C GLU A 125 -24.44 8.19 -23.46
N ASN A 126 -24.63 7.32 -22.47
CA ASN A 126 -24.93 7.73 -21.09
C ASN A 126 -23.66 8.02 -20.25
N ALA A 127 -22.49 7.53 -20.68
CA ALA A 127 -21.24 7.66 -19.94
C ALA A 127 -20.72 9.12 -19.89
N ILE A 128 -20.20 9.52 -18.73
CA ILE A 128 -19.56 10.83 -18.57
C ILE A 128 -18.17 10.78 -19.19
N LYS A 129 -17.90 11.63 -20.19
CA LYS A 129 -16.57 11.72 -20.82
C LYS A 129 -15.68 12.70 -20.05
N VAL A 130 -14.56 12.22 -19.50
CA VAL A 130 -13.61 13.04 -18.75
C VAL A 130 -12.24 13.09 -19.43
N SER A 131 -11.49 14.17 -19.20
CA SER A 131 -10.14 14.33 -19.77
C SER A 131 -9.03 13.68 -18.92
N GLY A 132 -9.39 12.99 -17.83
CA GLY A 132 -8.44 12.44 -16.85
C GLY A 132 -7.70 13.49 -16.01
N LYS A 133 -8.24 14.73 -15.94
CA LYS A 133 -7.68 15.83 -15.14
C LYS A 133 -8.76 16.48 -14.30
N TYR A 134 -8.48 16.63 -13.01
CA TYR A 134 -9.32 17.37 -12.08
C TYR A 134 -9.02 18.88 -12.16
N LYS A 135 -10.06 19.65 -12.48
CA LYS A 135 -9.99 21.11 -12.63
C LYS A 135 -10.51 21.87 -11.40
N GLY A 136 -11.22 21.20 -10.51
CA GLY A 136 -11.77 21.81 -9.31
C GLY A 136 -10.73 22.20 -8.27
N TRP A 137 -11.19 22.93 -7.26
CA TRP A 137 -10.48 23.19 -6.01
C TRP A 137 -11.20 22.50 -4.85
N ILE A 138 -10.81 22.74 -3.60
CA ILE A 138 -11.46 22.17 -2.41
C ILE A 138 -12.94 22.57 -2.37
N ASN A 139 -13.79 21.71 -1.82
CA ASN A 139 -15.19 22.04 -1.53
C ASN A 139 -15.31 23.42 -0.83
N PRO A 140 -16.10 24.38 -1.38
CA PRO A 140 -16.27 25.71 -0.82
C PRO A 140 -16.66 25.73 0.66
N GLU A 141 -17.48 24.77 1.11
CA GLU A 141 -17.89 24.69 2.53
C GLU A 141 -16.70 24.42 3.46
N LEU A 142 -15.76 23.59 3.02
CA LEU A 142 -14.53 23.32 3.77
C LEU A 142 -13.60 24.53 3.72
N MET A 143 -13.61 25.28 2.63
CA MET A 143 -12.82 26.51 2.51
C MET A 143 -13.24 27.55 3.53
N GLU A 144 -14.54 27.77 3.68
CA GLU A 144 -15.09 28.71 4.67
C GLU A 144 -14.81 28.24 6.10
N ARG A 145 -15.04 26.95 6.38
CA ARG A 145 -14.89 26.40 7.75
C ARG A 145 -13.44 26.40 8.26
N HIS A 146 -12.47 26.06 7.40
CA HIS A 146 -11.07 25.89 7.80
C HIS A 146 -10.15 27.03 7.34
N GLY A 147 -10.70 28.01 6.62
CA GLY A 147 -9.98 29.15 6.07
C GLY A 147 -8.94 28.73 5.03
N PHE A 148 -9.37 27.95 4.02
CA PHE A 148 -8.50 27.64 2.88
C PHE A 148 -8.43 28.81 1.90
N GLU A 149 -7.29 28.92 1.24
CA GLU A 149 -7.06 29.92 0.19
C GLU A 149 -7.81 29.58 -1.10
N ALA A 150 -8.05 30.60 -1.92
CA ALA A 150 -8.82 30.48 -3.16
C ALA A 150 -8.14 29.60 -4.22
N SER A 151 -6.82 29.43 -4.13
CA SER A 151 -6.06 28.63 -5.09
C SER A 151 -4.91 27.82 -4.46
N ALA A 152 -4.45 26.81 -5.22
CA ALA A 152 -3.31 25.99 -4.85
C ALA A 152 -2.01 26.79 -4.68
N ALA A 153 -1.81 27.80 -5.52
CA ALA A 153 -0.62 28.63 -5.51
C ALA A 153 -0.58 29.48 -4.23
N GLU A 154 -1.68 30.16 -3.90
CA GLU A 154 -1.80 30.96 -2.69
C GLU A 154 -1.64 30.11 -1.41
N ALA A 155 -2.28 28.94 -1.38
CA ALA A 155 -2.15 28.00 -0.27
C ALA A 155 -0.70 27.59 -0.03
N TRP A 156 0.06 27.35 -1.11
CA TRP A 156 1.46 26.97 -1.05
C TRP A 156 2.37 28.13 -0.60
N GLU A 157 2.16 29.32 -1.16
CA GLU A 157 2.98 30.50 -0.86
C GLU A 157 2.79 30.95 0.59
N LYS A 158 1.55 31.04 1.06
CA LYS A 158 1.24 31.50 2.43
C LYS A 158 1.65 30.51 3.52
N ASN A 159 1.56 29.21 3.26
CA ASN A 159 1.82 28.17 4.28
C ASN A 159 3.24 27.59 4.20
N GLY A 160 4.23 28.44 3.94
CA GLY A 160 5.65 28.09 4.00
C GLY A 160 6.29 27.83 2.64
N GLY A 161 6.02 28.70 1.68
CA GLY A 161 6.60 28.67 0.33
C GLY A 161 8.05 28.18 0.28
N GLY A 162 8.34 27.34 -0.71
CA GLY A 162 9.63 26.70 -0.91
C GLY A 162 9.60 25.77 -2.13
N LYS A 163 10.73 25.11 -2.45
CA LYS A 163 10.80 24.16 -3.56
C LYS A 163 10.28 22.79 -3.10
N PHE A 164 9.07 22.42 -3.53
CA PHE A 164 8.53 21.08 -3.29
C PHE A 164 9.52 20.03 -3.79
N SER A 165 9.88 19.07 -2.94
CA SER A 165 10.67 17.91 -3.35
C SER A 165 10.05 16.64 -2.80
N PHE A 166 10.13 15.55 -3.56
CA PHE A 166 9.58 14.26 -3.10
C PHE A 166 10.27 13.75 -1.81
N LYS A 167 11.54 14.14 -1.60
CA LYS A 167 12.31 13.76 -0.40
C LYS A 167 11.89 14.57 0.83
N ASP A 168 11.50 15.82 0.61
CA ASP A 168 11.04 16.75 1.61
C ASP A 168 9.73 17.42 1.16
N PRO A 169 8.60 16.72 1.34
CA PRO A 169 7.29 17.23 0.94
C PRO A 169 6.84 18.41 1.81
N LEU A 170 7.47 18.63 2.97
CA LEU A 170 7.19 19.78 3.84
C LEU A 170 8.01 21.01 3.41
N GLY A 171 9.11 20.82 2.69
CA GLY A 171 9.99 21.91 2.22
C GLY A 171 10.78 22.56 3.36
N THR A 172 10.98 21.87 4.48
CA THR A 172 11.65 22.38 5.67
C THR A 172 13.17 22.22 5.63
N GLY A 173 13.72 21.50 4.64
CA GLY A 173 15.15 21.22 4.50
C GLY A 173 15.67 20.13 5.46
N GLU A 174 14.81 19.55 6.29
CA GLU A 174 15.20 18.56 7.29
C GLU A 174 15.34 17.16 6.70
N LYS A 175 16.45 16.48 7.00
CA LYS A 175 16.68 15.09 6.58
C LYS A 175 15.76 14.17 7.39
N LYS A 176 14.90 13.40 6.69
CA LYS A 176 14.06 12.37 7.33
C LYS A 176 14.92 11.40 8.16
N GLY A 177 14.59 11.28 9.45
CA GLY A 177 15.09 10.22 10.32
C GLY A 177 14.68 8.83 9.82
N ARG A 178 15.36 7.78 10.34
CA ARG A 178 15.19 6.37 9.95
C ARG A 178 13.72 5.96 9.83
N LYS A 179 13.33 5.44 8.66
CA LYS A 179 12.02 4.80 8.40
C LYS A 179 11.76 3.68 9.39
N GLY A 180 10.55 3.60 9.95
CA GLY A 180 10.03 2.39 10.60
C GLY A 180 9.52 2.53 12.03
N LYS A 181 9.58 3.71 12.65
CA LYS A 181 8.91 3.94 13.94
C LYS A 181 7.49 4.43 13.70
N LYS A 182 6.48 3.59 13.98
CA LYS A 182 5.10 4.06 14.08
C LYS A 182 5.07 5.15 15.16
N ASN A 183 4.38 6.24 14.86
CA ASN A 183 4.26 7.38 15.77
C ASN A 183 3.38 7.01 16.98
N ALA A 184 3.30 7.87 17.99
CA ALA A 184 2.43 7.65 19.17
C ALA A 184 0.97 7.33 18.78
N ASN A 185 0.50 7.84 17.63
CA ASN A 185 -0.85 7.61 17.11
C ASN A 185 -0.96 6.33 16.24
N GLY A 186 0.08 5.49 16.19
CA GLY A 186 0.15 4.31 15.31
C GLY A 186 0.27 4.63 13.82
N TRP A 187 0.32 5.91 13.44
CA TRP A 187 0.32 6.35 12.04
C TRP A 187 1.63 6.06 11.33
N SER A 188 1.53 5.73 10.03
CA SER A 188 2.67 5.68 9.13
C SER A 188 3.27 7.07 8.90
N ASP A 189 4.56 7.12 8.56
CA ASP A 189 5.28 8.37 8.23
C ASP A 189 4.54 9.19 7.16
N ALA A 190 3.97 8.50 6.15
CA ALA A 190 3.22 9.16 5.08
C ALA A 190 1.92 9.81 5.59
N LYS A 191 1.22 9.16 6.53
CA LYS A 191 -0.01 9.69 7.13
C LYS A 191 0.30 10.89 8.04
N LEU A 192 1.40 10.85 8.80
CA LEU A 192 1.84 11.98 9.62
C LEU A 192 2.29 13.19 8.77
N VAL A 193 3.06 12.94 7.71
CA VAL A 193 3.48 14.01 6.79
C VAL A 193 2.27 14.65 6.10
N ALA A 194 1.33 13.84 5.62
CA ALA A 194 0.09 14.34 5.00
C ALA A 194 -0.73 15.19 5.98
N SER A 195 -0.80 14.80 7.26
CA SER A 195 -1.52 15.56 8.29
C SER A 195 -0.98 16.98 8.44
N LYS A 196 0.34 17.16 8.40
CA LYS A 196 0.99 18.49 8.46
C LYS A 196 0.76 19.35 7.22
N LEU A 197 0.34 18.75 6.11
CA LEU A 197 0.12 19.42 4.85
C LEU A 197 -1.29 19.97 4.69
N PHE A 198 -2.14 19.91 5.72
CA PHE A 198 -3.55 20.31 5.66
C PHE A 198 -3.76 21.62 4.89
N LYS A 199 -3.18 22.73 5.35
CA LYS A 199 -3.30 24.05 4.69
C LYS A 199 -2.35 24.28 3.52
N LYS A 200 -1.22 23.57 3.46
CA LYS A 200 -0.14 23.79 2.47
C LYS A 200 -0.36 23.03 1.16
N ASN A 201 -0.69 21.75 1.27
CA ASN A 201 -1.02 20.88 0.15
C ASN A 201 -2.26 20.05 0.52
N PRO A 202 -3.46 20.63 0.35
CA PRO A 202 -4.72 20.00 0.70
C PRO A 202 -4.94 18.68 -0.03
N ASN A 203 -4.47 18.57 -1.28
CA ASN A 203 -4.52 17.31 -2.03
C ASN A 203 -3.78 16.18 -1.32
N ALA A 204 -2.59 16.45 -0.77
CA ALA A 204 -1.81 15.43 -0.04
C ALA A 204 -2.49 15.02 1.26
N TYR A 205 -3.14 15.96 1.96
CA TYR A 205 -3.90 15.68 3.17
C TYR A 205 -5.12 14.80 2.88
N PHE A 206 -6.02 15.29 2.03
CA PHE A 206 -7.30 14.62 1.75
C PHE A 206 -7.13 13.28 1.02
N TYR A 207 -5.97 13.03 0.42
CA TYR A 207 -5.66 11.71 -0.12
C TYR A 207 -5.62 10.60 0.95
N ARG A 208 -5.33 10.95 2.21
CA ARG A 208 -5.11 9.99 3.32
C ARG A 208 -5.97 10.24 4.55
N HIS A 209 -6.55 11.43 4.66
CA HIS A 209 -7.33 11.88 5.80
C HIS A 209 -8.65 12.47 5.32
N VAL A 210 -9.68 12.31 6.13
CA VAL A 210 -10.94 13.05 5.99
C VAL A 210 -10.81 14.40 6.71
N GLU A 211 -11.85 15.22 6.62
CA GLU A 211 -11.93 16.45 7.40
C GLU A 211 -11.63 16.20 8.91
N PRO A 212 -10.87 17.09 9.58
CA PRO A 212 -10.66 17.00 11.01
C PRO A 212 -11.98 16.91 11.79
N GLY A 213 -12.12 15.88 12.62
CA GLY A 213 -13.33 15.65 13.43
C GLY A 213 -14.39 14.77 12.76
N VAL A 214 -14.20 14.40 11.49
CA VAL A 214 -15.07 13.46 10.79
C VAL A 214 -14.45 12.06 10.83
N GLU A 215 -15.28 11.03 11.00
CA GLU A 215 -14.83 9.65 10.93
C GLU A 215 -14.72 9.16 9.48
N GLN A 216 -13.67 8.38 9.21
CA GLN A 216 -13.47 7.77 7.90
C GLN A 216 -14.28 6.47 7.79
N TRP A 217 -15.03 6.31 6.70
CA TRP A 217 -15.73 5.07 6.41
C TRP A 217 -14.87 4.10 5.61
N THR A 218 -14.78 2.86 6.07
CA THR A 218 -14.01 1.77 5.42
C THR A 218 -14.88 0.73 4.72
N GLY A 219 -16.21 0.85 4.81
CA GLY A 219 -17.15 -0.09 4.19
C GLY A 219 -17.39 0.15 2.70
N ASP A 220 -18.34 -0.62 2.15
CA ASP A 220 -18.75 -0.56 0.74
C ASP A 220 -19.35 0.79 0.36
N TRP A 221 -19.37 1.09 -0.94
CA TRP A 221 -19.92 2.34 -1.49
C TRP A 221 -21.44 2.28 -1.61
N THR A 222 -22.13 3.22 -0.96
CA THR A 222 -23.59 3.36 -1.08
C THR A 222 -23.98 4.01 -2.41
N GLU A 223 -25.23 3.82 -2.86
CA GLU A 223 -25.73 4.41 -4.10
C GLU A 223 -25.74 5.95 -4.07
N GLU A 224 -25.97 6.53 -2.89
CA GLU A 224 -25.89 7.98 -2.67
C GLU A 224 -24.47 8.49 -2.88
N GLU A 225 -23.46 7.81 -2.31
CA GLU A 225 -22.04 8.14 -2.50
C GLU A 225 -21.62 8.02 -3.96
N LYS A 226 -22.10 6.97 -4.66
CA LYS A 226 -21.83 6.77 -6.08
C LYS A 226 -22.41 7.90 -6.92
N THR A 227 -23.65 8.29 -6.65
CA THR A 227 -24.32 9.39 -7.36
C THR A 227 -23.60 10.71 -7.13
N HIS A 228 -23.18 10.96 -5.88
CA HIS A 228 -22.40 12.14 -5.55
C HIS A 228 -21.03 12.14 -6.25
N PHE A 229 -20.34 10.99 -6.30
CA PHE A 229 -19.08 10.81 -7.02
C PHE A 229 -19.24 11.19 -8.50
N LEU A 230 -20.27 10.66 -9.17
CA LEU A 230 -20.51 10.92 -10.59
C LEU A 230 -20.85 12.40 -10.85
N LYS A 231 -21.64 13.02 -9.95
CA LYS A 231 -21.97 14.45 -10.04
C LYS A 231 -20.71 15.32 -9.99
N VAL A 232 -19.83 15.08 -9.01
CA VAL A 232 -18.56 15.82 -8.85
C VAL A 232 -17.65 15.57 -10.06
N ALA A 233 -17.60 14.34 -10.58
CA ALA A 233 -16.81 14.01 -11.76
C ALA A 233 -17.34 14.69 -13.04
N ALA A 234 -18.65 14.83 -13.19
CA ALA A 234 -19.26 15.58 -14.30
C ALA A 234 -18.92 17.08 -14.24
N GLU A 235 -18.92 17.66 -13.03
CA GLU A 235 -18.70 19.09 -12.83
C GLU A 235 -17.22 19.50 -12.94
N PHE A 236 -16.32 18.77 -12.28
CA PHE A 236 -14.91 19.16 -12.14
C PHE A 236 -13.93 18.27 -12.91
N GLY A 237 -14.40 17.16 -13.48
CA GLY A 237 -13.58 16.07 -14.01
C GLY A 237 -13.01 15.17 -12.91
N CYS A 238 -12.30 14.11 -13.30
CA CYS A 238 -11.58 13.21 -12.39
C CYS A 238 -10.36 12.59 -13.10
N GLY A 239 -9.48 11.90 -12.36
CA GLY A 239 -8.35 11.14 -12.92
C GLY A 239 -7.00 11.29 -12.20
N ASP A 240 -6.75 12.41 -11.52
CA ASP A 240 -5.43 12.71 -10.92
C ASP A 240 -5.48 13.16 -9.45
N LYS A 241 -6.00 14.36 -9.16
CA LYS A 241 -5.95 15.03 -7.84
C LYS A 241 -7.03 14.49 -6.91
N TRP A 242 -6.94 13.19 -6.62
CA TRP A 242 -7.95 12.46 -5.85
C TRP A 242 -8.18 13.00 -4.44
N GLY A 243 -7.20 13.65 -3.82
CA GLY A 243 -7.40 14.29 -2.52
C GLY A 243 -8.29 15.52 -2.61
N LEU A 244 -8.12 16.37 -3.63
CA LEU A 244 -9.03 17.51 -3.83
C LEU A 244 -10.44 17.00 -4.20
N PHE A 245 -10.50 16.00 -5.08
CA PHE A 245 -11.76 15.37 -5.45
C PHE A 245 -12.52 14.81 -4.24
N SER A 246 -11.83 14.10 -3.34
CA SER A 246 -12.46 13.53 -2.14
C SER A 246 -12.95 14.58 -1.14
N SER A 247 -12.54 15.84 -1.26
CA SER A 247 -13.06 16.90 -0.38
C SER A 247 -14.57 17.17 -0.59
N TYR A 248 -15.14 16.73 -1.71
CA TYR A 248 -16.58 16.79 -1.98
C TYR A 248 -17.32 15.55 -1.49
N ILE A 249 -16.62 14.44 -1.24
CA ILE A 249 -17.26 13.17 -0.84
C ILE A 249 -17.03 12.98 0.66
N PRO A 250 -18.04 13.21 1.51
CA PRO A 250 -17.88 13.11 2.95
C PRO A 250 -17.48 11.68 3.35
N HIS A 251 -16.75 11.55 4.46
CA HIS A 251 -16.26 10.27 5.02
C HIS A 251 -15.30 9.44 4.15
N ARG A 252 -15.07 9.82 2.89
CA ARG A 252 -14.15 9.15 1.96
C ARG A 252 -12.86 9.94 1.78
N VAL A 253 -11.77 9.23 1.55
CA VAL A 253 -10.47 9.84 1.25
C VAL A 253 -10.05 9.58 -0.19
N GLY A 254 -9.08 10.35 -0.69
CA GLY A 254 -8.67 10.29 -2.08
C GLY A 254 -8.18 8.92 -2.55
N TYR A 255 -7.49 8.13 -1.71
CA TYR A 255 -7.10 6.79 -2.13
C TYR A 255 -8.32 5.89 -2.40
N GLN A 256 -9.38 6.01 -1.58
CA GLN A 256 -10.62 5.24 -1.74
C GLN A 256 -11.32 5.66 -3.03
N CYS A 257 -11.40 6.96 -3.30
CA CYS A 257 -11.96 7.49 -4.54
C CYS A 257 -11.20 6.97 -5.77
N SER A 258 -9.86 6.97 -5.71
CA SER A 258 -9.03 6.48 -6.81
C SER A 258 -9.18 4.97 -7.05
N ASN A 259 -9.36 4.19 -5.98
CA ASN A 259 -9.60 2.75 -6.08
C ASN A 259 -10.99 2.48 -6.65
N PHE A 260 -12.00 3.16 -6.12
CA PHE A 260 -13.39 3.06 -6.60
C PHE A 260 -13.49 3.38 -8.08
N TYR A 261 -12.79 4.43 -8.52
CA TYR A 261 -12.71 4.81 -9.92
C TYR A 261 -12.19 3.69 -10.83
N ARG A 262 -11.07 3.06 -10.45
CA ARG A 262 -10.43 2.02 -11.26
C ARG A 262 -11.18 0.68 -11.23
N GLN A 263 -11.79 0.34 -10.10
CA GLN A 263 -12.38 -0.98 -9.87
C GLN A 263 -13.85 -1.07 -10.26
N TYR A 264 -14.59 0.04 -10.18
CA TYR A 264 -16.04 0.05 -10.41
C TYR A 264 -16.42 1.04 -11.50
N VAL A 265 -16.02 2.31 -11.38
CA VAL A 265 -16.50 3.37 -12.28
C VAL A 265 -16.06 3.16 -13.74
N LEU A 266 -14.79 2.82 -13.97
CA LEU A 266 -14.28 2.53 -15.32
C LEU A 266 -14.84 1.20 -15.88
N PRO A 267 -14.80 0.07 -15.13
CA PRO A 267 -15.34 -1.21 -15.64
C PRO A 267 -16.86 -1.24 -15.84
N GLU A 268 -17.63 -0.47 -15.08
CA GLU A 268 -19.09 -0.34 -15.27
C GLU A 268 -19.45 0.61 -16.42
N GLY A 269 -18.47 1.34 -16.97
CA GLY A 269 -18.69 2.27 -18.08
C GLY A 269 -19.42 3.55 -17.67
N LEU A 270 -19.40 3.92 -16.38
CA LEU A 270 -20.04 5.15 -15.89
C LEU A 270 -19.27 6.40 -16.32
N ILE A 271 -17.93 6.28 -16.39
CA ILE A 271 -17.03 7.36 -16.82
C ILE A 271 -16.07 6.81 -17.86
N PHE A 272 -15.88 7.56 -18.94
CA PHE A 272 -14.89 7.27 -19.97
C PHE A 272 -13.70 8.21 -19.86
N ASP A 273 -12.54 7.64 -19.61
CA ASP A 273 -11.27 8.35 -19.53
C ASP A 273 -10.31 7.81 -20.59
N PRO A 274 -9.83 8.66 -21.51
CA PRO A 274 -8.96 8.23 -22.60
C PRO A 274 -7.62 7.70 -22.08
N ASN A 275 -7.20 8.01 -20.85
CA ASN A 275 -5.95 7.52 -20.28
C ASN A 275 -6.01 6.06 -19.82
N TYR A 276 -7.19 5.45 -19.87
CA TYR A 276 -7.42 4.06 -19.50
C TYR A 276 -7.92 3.25 -20.70
N GLN A 277 -7.49 2.00 -20.76
CA GLN A 277 -8.01 0.99 -21.68
C GLN A 277 -8.46 -0.23 -20.88
N LEU A 278 -9.39 -0.99 -21.44
CA LEU A 278 -9.94 -2.17 -20.79
C LEU A 278 -9.34 -3.43 -21.40
N THR A 279 -9.02 -4.40 -20.54
CA THR A 279 -8.73 -5.77 -20.99
C THR A 279 -10.00 -6.45 -21.47
N SER A 280 -9.87 -7.59 -22.14
CA SER A 280 -10.99 -8.52 -22.42
C SER A 280 -11.81 -8.83 -21.17
N SER A 281 -11.12 -8.97 -20.02
CA SER A 281 -11.71 -9.22 -18.71
C SER A 281 -12.40 -8.01 -18.07
N GLY A 282 -12.37 -6.83 -18.69
CA GLY A 282 -13.00 -5.60 -18.16
C GLY A 282 -12.16 -4.87 -17.11
N LYS A 283 -10.90 -5.27 -16.90
CA LYS A 283 -9.99 -4.58 -15.98
C LYS A 283 -9.44 -3.31 -16.63
N ALA A 284 -9.57 -2.18 -15.94
CA ALA A 284 -9.00 -0.91 -16.38
C ALA A 284 -7.48 -0.87 -16.17
N ILE A 285 -6.76 -0.68 -17.27
CA ILE A 285 -5.31 -0.51 -17.30
C ILE A 285 -4.99 0.92 -17.72
N TYR A 286 -4.16 1.59 -16.92
CA TYR A 286 -3.68 2.93 -17.23
C TYR A 286 -2.62 2.84 -18.34
N VAL A 287 -2.90 3.44 -19.49
CA VAL A 287 -2.01 3.43 -20.66
C VAL A 287 -1.16 4.70 -20.78
N GLY A 288 -1.27 5.60 -19.79
CA GLY A 288 -0.61 6.89 -19.81
C GLY A 288 -1.54 8.00 -20.28
N PRO A 289 -1.08 9.26 -20.23
CA PRO A 289 -1.83 10.36 -20.79
C PRO A 289 -2.02 10.06 -22.27
N HIS A 290 -3.27 9.86 -22.69
CA HIS A 290 -3.59 9.73 -24.10
C HIS A 290 -3.46 11.14 -24.70
N MET A 291 -2.22 11.57 -24.89
CA MET A 291 -1.87 12.58 -25.87
C MET A 291 -2.06 11.94 -27.24
N LYS A 292 -3.28 11.50 -27.54
CA LYS A 292 -3.68 11.25 -28.91
C LYS A 292 -3.49 12.61 -29.60
N SER A 293 -2.65 12.60 -30.63
CA SER A 293 -2.89 13.39 -31.83
C SER A 293 -2.88 14.92 -31.77
N ALA A 294 -2.05 15.57 -30.94
CA ALA A 294 -1.69 16.97 -31.25
C ALA A 294 -0.95 17.11 -32.60
N LYS A 295 -0.40 15.99 -33.13
CA LYS A 295 0.11 15.88 -34.50
C LYS A 295 -0.97 15.54 -35.53
N VAL A 296 -1.83 14.56 -35.25
CA VAL A 296 -2.82 14.07 -36.24
C VAL A 296 -4.03 15.02 -36.42
N LEU A 297 -4.42 15.79 -35.41
CA LEU A 297 -5.44 16.85 -35.58
C LEU A 297 -4.91 18.11 -36.26
N LYS A 298 -3.59 18.35 -36.20
CA LYS A 298 -2.94 19.44 -36.94
C LYS A 298 -2.80 19.07 -38.42
N GLU A 299 -2.44 17.82 -38.71
CA GLU A 299 -2.38 17.27 -40.08
C GLU A 299 -3.75 17.20 -40.79
N LEU A 300 -4.87 17.21 -40.06
CA LEU A 300 -6.23 17.27 -40.64
C LEU A 300 -6.81 18.69 -40.75
N GLN A 301 -6.14 19.70 -40.20
CA GLN A 301 -6.50 21.12 -40.38
C GLN A 301 -5.60 21.83 -41.40
N ASP A 302 -4.50 21.19 -41.80
CA ASP A 302 -3.56 21.64 -42.84
C ASP A 302 -3.75 20.90 -44.19
N LEU A 303 -4.88 20.19 -44.37
CA LEU A 303 -5.38 19.60 -45.63
C LEU A 303 -6.72 20.24 -46.02
#